data_AF-A0A8H6AWV4-F1
#
_entry.id   AF-A0A8H6AWV4-F1
#
_cell.length_a   1.000
_cell.length_b   1.000
_cell.length_c   1.000
_cell.angle_alpha   90.00
_cell.angle_beta   90.00
_cell.angle_gamma   90.00
#
_symmetry.space_group_name_H-M   'P 1'
#
loop_
_entity.id
_entity.type
_entity.pdbx_description
1 polymer ?
#
loop_
_entity_poly.entity_id
_entity_poly.type
_entity_poly.pdbx_seq_one_letter_code
_entity_poly.pdbx_strand_id
1 'polypeptide(L)'
;MYPNLPYTASILYFTHVPSSPSSCVPRLGPRPSPATLPGESPYKWKSFMQDDFKPIEYSLKWDTGKVLSNGNISKPDLSMVIEAIGPLTGTAQDPLNQVGTEELLRELDAVNPKVDLTWFHQVSRAIFRQVDATEARDHIQAADLADVGCSSIFLAFQFLKGDPKSGSPIKAYFMLPGRENSQETDNRAHEKTIAAIQSLGQKDKYDWTILDQLLSFFSDS
;
A
#
# COMPACT_ATOMS: atom_id res chain seq x y z
N MET A 1 -13.36 12.48 17.89
CA MET A 1 -12.09 12.23 18.58
C MET A 1 -11.73 10.81 18.20
N TYR A 2 -10.92 10.63 17.16
CA TYR A 2 -10.56 9.31 16.66
C TYR A 2 -9.58 8.66 17.66
N PRO A 3 -9.77 7.39 18.05
CA PRO A 3 -8.75 6.67 18.79
C PRO A 3 -7.48 6.57 17.94
N ASN A 4 -6.32 6.52 18.58
CA ASN A 4 -5.02 6.34 17.94
C ASN A 4 -5.06 5.08 17.05
N LEU A 5 -5.16 5.27 15.73
CA LEU A 5 -5.16 4.19 14.75
C LEU A 5 -3.76 3.56 14.72
N PRO A 6 -3.62 2.21 14.68
CA PRO A 6 -2.35 1.52 14.87
C PRO A 6 -1.44 1.52 13.64
N TYR A 7 -1.51 2.56 12.81
CA TYR A 7 -1.03 2.54 11.44
C TYR A 7 0.01 3.64 11.15
N THR A 8 1.15 3.24 10.61
CA THR A 8 2.12 4.14 9.97
C THR A 8 2.30 3.72 8.51
N ALA A 9 2.21 4.68 7.58
CA ALA A 9 2.22 4.42 6.13
C ALA A 9 3.53 4.86 5.47
N SER A 10 4.08 4.04 4.57
CA SER A 10 5.26 4.36 3.74
C SER A 10 4.99 4.09 2.25
N ILE A 11 5.54 4.93 1.35
CA ILE A 11 5.22 4.98 -0.09
C ILE A 11 6.44 4.61 -0.96
N LEU A 12 6.30 3.65 -1.88
CA LEU A 12 7.35 3.27 -2.84
C LEU A 12 6.83 3.02 -4.27
N TYR A 13 7.73 3.17 -5.26
CA TYR A 13 7.43 3.24 -6.70
C TYR A 13 7.90 2.00 -7.47
N PHE A 14 7.10 1.47 -8.39
CA PHE A 14 7.39 0.34 -9.30
C PHE A 14 6.94 0.66 -10.74
N THR A 15 7.53 0.04 -11.76
CA THR A 15 7.22 0.37 -13.16
C THR A 15 6.49 -0.72 -13.94
N HIS A 16 5.52 -0.26 -14.76
CA HIS A 16 4.80 -0.89 -15.88
C HIS A 16 3.64 -1.85 -15.58
N VAL A 17 2.41 -1.48 -15.97
CA VAL A 17 1.18 -2.31 -15.94
C VAL A 17 0.73 -2.63 -17.38
N PRO A 18 0.22 -3.85 -17.67
CA PRO A 18 -0.58 -4.07 -18.87
C PRO A 18 -1.95 -3.38 -18.78
N SER A 19 -2.52 -3.05 -19.92
CA SER A 19 -3.77 -2.29 -20.08
C SER A 19 -5.07 -3.00 -19.64
N SER A 20 -5.03 -3.99 -18.73
CA SER A 20 -6.21 -4.79 -18.39
C SER A 20 -6.55 -4.79 -16.89
N PRO A 21 -7.62 -4.07 -16.47
CA PRO A 21 -8.20 -4.11 -15.13
C PRO A 21 -8.72 -5.50 -14.70
N SER A 22 -8.70 -6.50 -15.58
CA SER A 22 -9.31 -7.81 -15.36
C SER A 22 -8.65 -8.63 -14.24
N SER A 23 -7.36 -8.46 -13.98
CA SER A 23 -6.68 -9.14 -12.85
C SER A 23 -7.03 -8.55 -11.49
N CYS A 24 -7.49 -7.29 -11.45
CA CYS A 24 -7.84 -6.62 -10.19
C CYS A 24 -9.23 -7.02 -9.69
N VAL A 25 -10.19 -7.26 -10.58
CA VAL A 25 -11.60 -7.56 -10.20
C VAL A 25 -11.71 -8.79 -9.28
N PRO A 26 -11.06 -9.93 -9.56
CA PRO A 26 -11.08 -11.09 -8.65
C PRO A 26 -10.42 -10.82 -7.29
N ARG A 27 -9.59 -9.77 -7.21
CA ARG A 27 -8.83 -9.39 -6.02
C ARG A 27 -9.52 -8.35 -5.15
N LEU A 28 -10.76 -7.96 -5.46
CA LEU A 28 -11.56 -7.07 -4.60
C LEU A 28 -12.28 -7.81 -3.45
N GLY A 29 -12.06 -9.13 -3.34
CA GLY A 29 -12.69 -9.96 -2.33
C GLY A 29 -14.17 -10.26 -2.61
N PRO A 30 -14.87 -10.84 -1.62
CA PRO A 30 -16.29 -11.15 -1.74
C PRO A 30 -17.12 -9.90 -1.98
N ARG A 31 -18.17 -10.04 -2.81
CA ARG A 31 -19.15 -8.97 -3.00
C ARG A 31 -19.73 -8.52 -1.65
N PRO A 32 -19.90 -7.21 -1.41
CA PRO A 32 -20.48 -6.72 -0.17
C PRO A 32 -21.88 -7.29 0.03
N SER A 33 -22.14 -7.76 1.24
CA SER A 33 -23.47 -8.27 1.62
C SER A 33 -24.28 -7.15 2.26
N PRO A 34 -25.61 -7.11 2.10
CA PRO A 34 -26.44 -6.16 2.81
C PRO A 34 -26.19 -6.28 4.33
N ALA A 35 -25.91 -5.16 4.98
CA ALA A 35 -25.73 -5.12 6.43
C ALA A 35 -27.00 -5.64 7.12
N THR A 36 -26.85 -6.56 8.08
CA THR A 36 -27.99 -7.12 8.80
C THR A 36 -28.39 -6.26 9.98
N LEU A 37 -27.44 -5.48 10.50
CA LEU A 37 -27.63 -4.55 11.62
C LEU A 37 -27.18 -3.12 11.26
N PRO A 38 -27.81 -2.09 11.86
CA PRO A 38 -27.32 -0.72 11.74
C PRO A 38 -25.88 -0.59 12.26
N GLY A 39 -24.99 -0.04 11.44
CA GLY A 39 -23.57 0.15 11.79
C GLY A 39 -22.65 -1.03 11.44
N GLU A 40 -23.20 -2.15 10.95
CA GLU A 40 -22.39 -3.26 10.46
C GLU A 40 -21.79 -2.95 9.08
N SER A 41 -20.50 -3.24 8.89
CA SER A 41 -19.87 -3.12 7.58
C SER A 41 -20.42 -4.18 6.62
N PRO A 42 -20.76 -3.82 5.36
CA PRO A 42 -21.17 -4.80 4.36
C PRO A 42 -19.98 -5.66 3.84
N TYR A 43 -18.75 -5.33 4.26
CA TYR A 43 -17.52 -6.01 3.83
C TYR A 43 -17.05 -7.02 4.87
N LYS A 44 -16.71 -8.23 4.41
CA LYS A 44 -16.08 -9.26 5.26
C LYS A 44 -14.69 -8.84 5.74
N TRP A 45 -13.92 -8.20 4.86
CA TRP A 45 -12.64 -7.58 5.20
C TRP A 45 -12.81 -6.07 5.22
N LYS A 46 -12.43 -5.43 6.32
CA LYS A 46 -12.57 -3.99 6.50
C LYS A 46 -11.29 -3.28 6.09
N SER A 47 -11.18 -2.96 4.79
CA SER A 47 -9.99 -2.30 4.25
C SER A 47 -9.72 -0.97 4.96
N PHE A 48 -8.47 -0.71 5.34
CA PHE A 48 -8.06 0.60 5.85
C PHE A 48 -7.99 1.69 4.75
N MET A 49 -8.13 1.31 3.48
CA MET A 49 -7.98 2.25 2.35
C MET A 49 -8.95 3.43 2.40
N GLN A 50 -10.20 3.18 2.81
CA GLN A 50 -11.25 4.19 2.84
C GLN A 50 -12.06 4.09 4.13
N ASP A 51 -12.66 5.20 4.57
CA ASP A 51 -13.50 5.26 5.76
C ASP A 51 -14.75 4.35 5.67
N ASP A 52 -15.15 3.93 4.46
CA ASP A 52 -16.26 3.02 4.21
C ASP A 52 -15.83 1.57 3.92
N PHE A 53 -14.57 1.24 4.24
CA PHE A 53 -13.98 -0.09 4.15
C PHE A 53 -13.85 -0.69 2.75
N LYS A 54 -14.04 0.12 1.70
CA LYS A 54 -13.84 -0.30 0.32
C LYS A 54 -12.37 -0.61 0.03
N PRO A 55 -12.08 -1.72 -0.66
CA PRO A 55 -10.71 -2.08 -1.04
C PRO A 55 -10.25 -1.43 -2.34
N ILE A 56 -10.94 -0.39 -2.84
CA ILE A 56 -10.62 0.25 -4.11
C ILE A 56 -10.94 1.74 -4.09
N GLU A 57 -9.97 2.56 -4.46
CA GLU A 57 -10.10 4.01 -4.59
C GLU A 57 -9.63 4.49 -5.96
N TYR A 58 -10.29 5.52 -6.49
CA TYR A 58 -9.85 6.22 -7.71
C TYR A 58 -9.45 7.65 -7.38
N SER A 59 -8.29 8.08 -7.87
CA SER A 59 -7.82 9.47 -7.75
C SER A 59 -7.42 10.05 -9.10
N LEU A 60 -7.63 11.37 -9.26
CA LEU A 60 -7.27 12.12 -10.46
C LEU A 60 -6.22 13.16 -10.11
N LYS A 61 -5.09 13.14 -10.83
CA LYS A 61 -4.10 14.21 -10.79
C LYS A 61 -4.38 15.19 -11.93
N TRP A 62 -4.85 16.38 -11.56
CA TRP A 62 -5.25 17.44 -12.50
C TRP A 62 -4.07 18.33 -12.94
N ASP A 63 -3.02 17.74 -13.49
CA ASP A 63 -1.90 18.48 -14.14
C ASP A 63 -2.18 18.65 -15.64
N THR A 64 -3.32 19.27 -15.95
CA THR A 64 -3.84 19.48 -17.31
C THR A 64 -3.39 20.82 -17.89
N GLY A 65 -3.36 20.93 -19.22
CA GLY A 65 -3.10 22.21 -19.91
C GLY A 65 -1.70 22.34 -20.52
N LYS A 66 -0.83 21.34 -20.35
CA LYS A 66 0.49 21.30 -21.01
C LYS A 66 0.34 20.77 -22.44
N VAL A 67 0.94 21.44 -23.41
CA VAL A 67 1.06 20.91 -24.78
C VAL A 67 2.11 19.81 -24.78
N LEU A 68 1.68 18.61 -25.15
CA LEU A 68 2.52 17.41 -25.21
C LEU A 68 3.34 17.39 -26.51
N SER A 69 4.37 16.53 -26.56
CA SER A 69 5.24 16.36 -27.73
C SER A 69 4.49 15.95 -29.01
N ASN A 70 3.27 15.42 -28.88
CA ASN A 70 2.37 15.06 -29.98
C ASN A 70 1.37 16.18 -30.34
N GLY A 71 1.52 17.38 -29.77
CA GLY A 71 0.65 18.54 -30.02
C GLY A 71 -0.69 18.52 -29.27
N ASN A 72 -1.01 17.46 -28.52
CA ASN A 72 -2.23 17.39 -27.72
C ASN A 72 -2.08 18.08 -26.37
N ILE A 73 -3.20 18.48 -25.77
CA ILE A 73 -3.23 18.99 -24.38
C ILE A 73 -3.21 17.82 -23.40
N SER A 74 -2.41 17.92 -22.33
CA SER A 74 -2.34 16.94 -21.26
C SER A 74 -3.71 16.73 -20.60
N LYS A 75 -4.07 15.46 -20.40
CA LYS A 75 -5.28 15.02 -19.69
C LYS A 75 -4.93 14.66 -18.24
N PRO A 76 -5.91 14.61 -17.32
CA PRO A 76 -5.66 14.17 -15.96
C PRO A 76 -5.11 12.74 -15.94
N ASP A 77 -4.16 12.48 -15.06
CA ASP A 77 -3.71 11.12 -14.78
C ASP A 77 -4.69 10.46 -13.81
N LEU A 78 -5.05 9.21 -14.10
CA LEU A 78 -5.89 8.40 -13.22
C LEU A 78 -5.00 7.46 -12.41
N SER A 79 -5.20 7.37 -11.10
CA SER A 79 -4.66 6.26 -10.30
C SER A 79 -5.80 5.45 -9.72
N MET A 80 -5.71 4.12 -9.85
CA MET A 80 -6.59 3.17 -9.18
C MET A 80 -5.79 2.49 -8.08
N VAL A 81 -6.15 2.73 -6.83
CA VAL A 81 -5.54 2.10 -5.66
C VAL A 81 -6.41 0.93 -5.24
N ILE A 82 -5.81 -0.22 -4.95
CA ILE A 82 -6.52 -1.39 -4.44
C ILE A 82 -5.80 -2.02 -3.25
N GLU A 83 -6.57 -2.60 -2.33
CA GLU A 83 -6.10 -3.63 -1.41
C GLU A 83 -6.51 -4.97 -1.99
N ALA A 84 -5.55 -5.83 -2.34
CA ALA A 84 -5.89 -7.13 -2.89
C ALA A 84 -6.34 -8.06 -1.75
N ILE A 85 -7.60 -8.50 -1.81
CA ILE A 85 -8.22 -9.41 -0.86
C ILE A 85 -8.31 -10.81 -1.48
N GLY A 86 -7.72 -11.79 -0.82
CA GLY A 86 -7.77 -13.21 -1.20
C GLY A 86 -8.73 -14.04 -0.33
N PRO A 87 -8.88 -15.34 -0.63
CA PRO A 87 -9.74 -16.23 0.16
C PRO A 87 -9.31 -16.42 1.62
N LEU A 88 -8.02 -16.20 1.91
CA LEU A 88 -7.41 -16.39 3.23
C LEU A 88 -7.36 -15.09 4.05
N THR A 89 -7.70 -13.94 3.47
CA THR A 89 -7.62 -12.64 4.11
C THR A 89 -8.37 -12.61 5.44
N GLY A 90 -7.66 -12.19 6.50
CA GLY A 90 -8.17 -12.09 7.87
C GLY A 90 -8.31 -13.43 8.59
N THR A 91 -7.88 -14.54 7.98
CA THR A 91 -7.79 -15.84 8.66
C THR A 91 -6.46 -15.99 9.37
N ALA A 92 -6.31 -17.03 10.20
CA ALA A 92 -5.02 -17.36 10.82
C ALA A 92 -3.89 -17.64 9.81
N GLN A 93 -4.22 -17.93 8.53
CA GLN A 93 -3.22 -18.16 7.48
C GLN A 93 -2.76 -16.85 6.80
N ASP A 94 -3.57 -15.80 6.85
CA ASP A 94 -3.25 -14.49 6.28
C ASP A 94 -3.90 -13.35 7.11
N PRO A 95 -3.48 -13.17 8.37
CA PRO A 95 -4.14 -12.23 9.28
C PRO A 95 -3.88 -10.77 8.91
N LEU A 96 -2.80 -10.49 8.15
CA LEU A 96 -2.38 -9.15 7.74
C LEU A 96 -2.72 -8.84 6.27
N ASN A 97 -3.46 -9.72 5.57
CA ASN A 97 -3.83 -9.56 4.17
C ASN A 97 -2.64 -9.30 3.20
N GLN A 98 -1.61 -10.14 3.28
CA GLN A 98 -0.42 -10.04 2.43
C GLN A 98 -0.53 -10.94 1.21
N VAL A 99 -1.11 -12.13 1.36
CA VAL A 99 -1.10 -13.19 0.34
C VAL A 99 -1.79 -12.73 -0.94
N GLY A 100 -2.94 -12.06 -0.81
CA GLY A 100 -3.70 -11.56 -1.97
C GLY A 100 -2.89 -10.61 -2.85
N THR A 101 -2.09 -9.74 -2.24
CA THR A 101 -1.22 -8.79 -2.95
C THR A 101 -0.02 -9.48 -3.60
N GLU A 102 0.62 -10.40 -2.89
CA GLU A 102 1.76 -11.15 -3.44
C GLU A 102 1.37 -11.99 -4.66
N GLU A 103 0.20 -12.64 -4.62
CA GLU A 103 -0.31 -13.41 -5.75
C GLU A 103 -0.64 -12.51 -6.96
N LEU A 104 -1.27 -11.35 -6.73
CA LEU A 104 -1.55 -10.40 -7.80
C LEU A 104 -0.26 -9.89 -8.47
N LEU A 105 0.77 -9.57 -7.68
CA LEU A 105 2.06 -9.15 -8.24
C LEU A 105 2.75 -10.29 -9.02
N ARG A 106 2.65 -11.54 -8.54
CA ARG A 106 3.15 -12.72 -9.26
C ARG A 106 2.43 -12.92 -10.59
N GLU A 107 1.11 -12.74 -10.63
CA GLU A 107 0.32 -12.79 -11.86
C GLU A 107 0.74 -11.68 -12.82
N LEU A 108 0.95 -10.46 -12.32
CA LEU A 108 1.39 -9.31 -13.12
C LEU A 108 2.78 -9.52 -13.72
N ASP A 109 3.73 -10.04 -12.94
CA ASP A 109 5.07 -10.41 -13.41
C ASP A 109 5.02 -11.47 -14.52
N ALA A 110 4.17 -12.49 -14.34
CA ALA A 110 3.99 -13.56 -15.33
C ALA A 110 3.44 -13.08 -16.68
N VAL A 111 2.62 -12.02 -16.70
CA VAL A 111 2.01 -11.49 -17.93
C VAL A 111 2.72 -10.26 -18.49
N ASN A 112 3.58 -9.61 -17.71
CA ASN A 112 4.30 -8.40 -18.12
C ASN A 112 5.77 -8.46 -17.67
N PRO A 113 6.70 -8.86 -18.56
CA PRO A 113 8.11 -9.00 -18.22
C PRO A 113 8.83 -7.67 -17.94
N LYS A 114 8.12 -6.53 -18.01
CA LYS A 114 8.65 -5.20 -17.65
C LYS A 114 8.35 -4.82 -16.19
N VAL A 115 7.53 -5.60 -15.48
CA VAL A 115 7.31 -5.42 -14.05
C VAL A 115 8.62 -5.80 -13.35
N ASP A 116 9.20 -4.87 -12.59
CA ASP A 116 10.32 -5.16 -11.71
C ASP A 116 9.83 -5.14 -10.27
N LEU A 117 9.79 -6.30 -9.61
CA LEU A 117 9.34 -6.46 -8.22
C LEU A 117 10.50 -6.41 -7.21
N THR A 118 11.72 -6.07 -7.64
CA THR A 118 12.92 -6.11 -6.78
C THR A 118 12.75 -5.27 -5.52
N TRP A 119 12.35 -4.00 -5.66
CA TRP A 119 12.15 -3.13 -4.50
C TRP A 119 10.97 -3.58 -3.62
N PHE A 120 9.98 -4.28 -4.18
CA PHE A 120 8.79 -4.71 -3.47
C PHE A 120 9.19 -5.82 -2.52
N HIS A 121 9.92 -6.81 -3.03
CA HIS A 121 10.43 -7.90 -2.22
C HIS A 121 11.45 -7.44 -1.19
N GLN A 122 12.31 -6.46 -1.52
CA GLN A 122 13.26 -5.89 -0.56
C GLN A 122 12.55 -5.21 0.61
N VAL A 123 11.60 -4.31 0.31
CA VAL A 123 10.88 -3.54 1.34
C VAL A 123 9.91 -4.42 2.12
N SER A 124 9.12 -5.26 1.45
CA SER A 124 8.22 -6.21 2.10
C SER A 124 8.99 -7.07 3.10
N ARG A 125 10.17 -7.56 2.71
CA ARG A 125 11.05 -8.32 3.60
C ARG A 125 11.57 -7.46 4.76
N ALA A 126 11.99 -6.22 4.52
CA ALA A 126 12.49 -5.36 5.58
C ALA A 126 11.41 -5.04 6.63
N ILE A 127 10.16 -4.83 6.19
CA ILE A 127 9.04 -4.47 7.06
C ILE A 127 8.50 -5.70 7.80
N PHE A 128 8.21 -6.80 7.09
CA PHE A 128 7.43 -7.90 7.64
C PHE A 128 8.27 -9.08 8.16
N ARG A 129 9.52 -9.27 7.72
CA ARG A 129 10.34 -10.42 8.16
C ARG A 129 10.65 -10.39 9.65
N GLN A 130 10.71 -9.21 10.24
CA GLN A 130 11.01 -9.01 11.66
C GLN A 130 9.76 -8.79 12.52
N VAL A 131 8.57 -8.95 11.95
CA VAL A 131 7.32 -8.93 12.73
C VAL A 131 7.26 -10.23 13.52
N ASP A 132 7.42 -10.12 14.83
CA ASP A 132 7.30 -11.27 15.72
C ASP A 132 5.83 -11.58 16.02
N ALA A 133 5.58 -12.78 16.56
CA ALA A 133 4.23 -13.25 16.84
C ALA A 133 3.48 -12.41 17.89
N THR A 134 4.20 -11.69 18.75
CA THR A 134 3.60 -10.80 19.75
C THR A 134 3.16 -9.51 19.08
N GLU A 135 4.02 -8.90 18.26
CA GLU A 135 3.71 -7.70 17.49
C GLU A 135 2.51 -7.93 16.56
N ALA A 136 2.48 -9.04 15.83
CA ALA A 136 1.34 -9.37 14.99
C ALA A 136 0.05 -9.53 15.81
N ARG A 137 0.11 -10.20 16.97
CA ARG A 137 -1.05 -10.40 17.85
C ARG A 137 -1.57 -9.09 18.42
N ASP A 138 -0.67 -8.25 18.93
CA ASP A 138 -1.02 -6.96 19.52
C ASP A 138 -1.67 -6.06 18.45
N HIS A 139 -1.15 -6.07 17.22
CA HIS A 139 -1.74 -5.35 16.09
C HIS A 139 -3.14 -5.85 15.74
N ILE A 140 -3.32 -7.17 15.64
CA ILE A 140 -4.63 -7.79 15.37
C ILE A 140 -5.64 -7.43 16.45
N GLN A 141 -5.23 -7.52 17.71
CA GLN A 141 -6.09 -7.16 18.84
C GLN A 141 -6.48 -5.67 18.79
N ALA A 142 -5.55 -4.78 18.47
CA ALA A 142 -5.83 -3.35 18.33
C ALA A 142 -6.80 -3.07 17.17
N ALA A 143 -6.63 -3.75 16.03
CA ALA A 143 -7.54 -3.63 14.88
C ALA A 143 -8.95 -4.15 15.21
N ASP A 144 -9.05 -5.29 15.90
CA ASP A 144 -10.33 -5.86 16.36
C ASP A 144 -11.05 -4.90 17.33
N LEU A 145 -10.32 -4.29 18.27
CA LEU A 145 -10.87 -3.29 19.21
C LEU A 145 -11.34 -2.01 18.49
N ALA A 146 -10.65 -1.62 17.43
CA ALA A 146 -11.02 -0.47 16.60
C ALA A 146 -12.08 -0.81 15.53
N ASP A 147 -12.51 -2.07 15.46
CA ASP A 147 -13.48 -2.58 14.49
C ASP A 147 -13.04 -2.38 13.02
N VAL A 148 -11.74 -2.55 12.74
CA VAL A 148 -11.12 -2.42 11.41
C VAL A 148 -10.32 -3.69 11.04
N GLY A 149 -9.99 -3.86 9.76
CA GLY A 149 -9.11 -4.95 9.29
C GLY A 149 -7.65 -4.56 9.39
N CYS A 150 -6.76 -5.55 9.54
CA CYS A 150 -5.30 -5.36 9.60
C CYS A 150 -4.68 -5.20 8.20
N SER A 151 -5.02 -4.13 7.48
CA SER A 151 -4.45 -3.90 6.14
C SER A 151 -2.94 -3.66 6.21
N SER A 152 -2.18 -4.31 5.31
CA SER A 152 -0.71 -4.21 5.29
C SER A 152 -0.12 -3.68 3.98
N ILE A 153 -0.73 -3.97 2.83
CA ILE A 153 -0.19 -3.57 1.53
C ILE A 153 -1.30 -3.07 0.59
N PHE A 154 -1.07 -1.92 -0.05
CA PHE A 154 -1.92 -1.41 -1.12
C PHE A 154 -1.13 -1.24 -2.43
N LEU A 155 -1.80 -1.41 -3.57
CA LEU A 155 -1.22 -1.19 -4.89
C LEU A 155 -1.92 -0.05 -5.61
N ALA A 156 -1.18 0.93 -6.13
CA ALA A 156 -1.72 1.95 -7.03
C ALA A 156 -1.27 1.74 -8.48
N PHE A 157 -2.22 1.52 -9.36
CA PHE A 157 -2.04 1.44 -10.80
C PHE A 157 -2.21 2.83 -11.41
N GLN A 158 -1.17 3.39 -12.04
CA GLN A 158 -1.23 4.72 -12.61
C GLN A 158 -1.43 4.68 -14.14
N PHE A 159 -2.47 5.33 -14.62
CA PHE A 159 -2.81 5.46 -16.03
C PHE A 159 -2.42 6.87 -16.51
N LEU A 160 -1.15 7.00 -16.89
CA LEU A 160 -0.56 8.27 -17.34
C LEU A 160 -0.96 8.53 -18.80
N LYS A 161 -1.68 9.61 -19.08
CA LYS A 161 -2.22 9.90 -20.44
C LYS A 161 -1.40 10.92 -21.24
N GLY A 162 -0.22 11.29 -20.76
CA GLY A 162 0.58 12.40 -21.30
C GLY A 162 1.67 12.05 -22.32
N ASP A 163 2.38 10.95 -22.18
CA ASP A 163 3.53 10.63 -23.05
C ASP A 163 3.54 9.14 -23.41
N PRO A 164 3.55 8.76 -24.71
CA PRO A 164 3.68 7.37 -25.16
C PRO A 164 4.91 6.62 -24.62
N LYS A 165 5.94 7.36 -24.17
CA LYS A 165 7.13 6.80 -23.49
C LYS A 165 6.94 6.59 -22.00
N SER A 166 5.93 7.22 -21.40
CA SER A 166 5.60 7.08 -20.00
C SER A 166 4.82 5.79 -19.80
N GLY A 167 5.48 4.76 -19.25
CA GLY A 167 4.79 3.54 -18.83
C GLY A 167 3.77 3.85 -17.73
N SER A 168 2.82 2.96 -17.51
CA SER A 168 1.94 3.00 -16.35
C SER A 168 2.65 2.42 -15.13
N PRO A 169 3.15 3.18 -14.14
CA PRO A 169 3.77 2.60 -12.96
C PRO A 169 2.75 1.94 -12.01
N ILE A 170 3.24 0.99 -11.22
CA ILE A 170 2.56 0.42 -10.05
C ILE A 170 3.22 1.05 -8.82
N LYS A 171 2.49 1.44 -7.79
CA LYS A 171 3.09 1.82 -6.50
C LYS A 171 2.66 0.83 -5.45
N ALA A 172 3.54 0.51 -4.51
CA ALA A 172 3.17 -0.24 -3.33
C ALA A 172 3.25 0.66 -2.10
N TYR A 173 2.21 0.58 -1.28
CA TYR A 173 2.12 1.25 0.01
C TYR A 173 2.20 0.18 1.08
N PHE A 174 3.01 0.41 2.09
CA PHE A 174 3.18 -0.51 3.19
C PHE A 174 2.67 0.12 4.48
N MET A 175 1.78 -0.60 5.15
CA MET A 175 1.24 -0.28 6.46
C MET A 175 1.95 -1.17 7.48
N LEU A 176 2.63 -0.53 8.44
CA LEU A 176 3.39 -1.26 9.44
C LEU A 176 2.46 -1.71 10.57
N PRO A 177 2.56 -2.97 11.03
CA PRO A 177 1.86 -3.38 12.25
C PRO A 177 2.42 -2.61 13.45
N GLY A 178 1.53 -2.00 14.22
CA GLY A 178 1.85 -1.29 15.46
C GLY A 178 1.40 -2.05 16.71
N ARG A 179 2.07 -1.78 17.83
CA ARG A 179 1.72 -2.14 19.20
C ARG A 179 0.93 -1.03 19.89
N GLU A 180 0.13 -1.36 20.89
CA GLU A 180 -0.74 -0.42 21.62
C GLU A 180 0.01 0.60 22.52
N ASN A 181 1.32 0.44 22.73
CA ASN A 181 2.13 1.33 23.58
C ASN A 181 2.70 2.52 22.78
N SER A 182 1.90 3.57 22.63
CA SER A 182 2.02 4.73 21.72
C SER A 182 3.35 5.53 21.66
N GLN A 183 4.41 5.14 22.37
CA GLN A 183 5.70 5.84 22.32
C GLN A 183 6.86 4.91 21.94
N GLU A 184 6.78 3.63 22.31
CA GLU A 184 7.74 2.60 21.86
C GLU A 184 7.39 2.11 20.45
N THR A 185 6.10 2.13 20.10
CA THR A 185 5.60 1.71 18.79
C THR A 185 5.99 2.64 17.65
N ASP A 186 5.84 3.95 17.83
CA ASP A 186 6.13 4.94 16.79
C ASP A 186 7.63 4.92 16.45
N ASN A 187 8.49 4.79 17.47
CA ASN A 187 9.93 4.62 17.27
C ASN A 187 10.25 3.36 16.46
N ARG A 188 9.58 2.22 16.74
CA ARG A 188 9.83 0.96 16.02
C ARG A 188 9.30 1.00 14.58
N ALA A 189 8.14 1.60 14.33
CA ALA A 189 7.60 1.76 12.98
C ALA A 189 8.47 2.70 12.14
N HIS A 190 8.97 3.78 12.76
CA HIS A 190 9.92 4.70 12.16
C HIS A 190 11.25 4.00 11.82
N GLU A 191 11.84 3.25 12.77
CA GLU A 191 13.06 2.47 12.55
C GLU A 191 12.91 1.45 11.44
N LYS A 192 11.78 0.72 11.39
CA LYS A 192 11.48 -0.23 10.31
C LYS A 192 11.35 0.46 8.96
N THR A 193 10.77 1.66 8.93
CA THR A 193 10.67 2.48 7.71
C THR A 193 12.06 2.90 7.23
N ILE A 194 12.91 3.40 8.12
CA ILE A 194 14.30 3.75 7.81
C ILE A 194 15.06 2.54 7.29
N ALA A 195 15.00 1.41 8.00
CA ALA A 195 15.67 0.17 7.61
C ALA A 195 15.19 -0.33 6.25
N ALA A 196 13.90 -0.22 5.96
CA ALA A 196 13.32 -0.57 4.67
C ALA A 196 13.83 0.33 3.54
N ILE A 197 13.90 1.64 3.74
CA ILE A 197 14.48 2.57 2.76
C ILE A 197 15.97 2.22 2.56
N GLN A 198 16.73 2.05 3.65
CA GLN A 198 18.14 1.64 3.63
C GLN A 198 18.40 0.33 2.89
N SER A 199 17.44 -0.62 2.95
CA SER A 199 17.55 -1.90 2.25
C SER A 199 17.56 -1.78 0.72
N LEU A 200 17.09 -0.66 0.16
CA LEU A 200 17.07 -0.41 -1.29
C LEU A 200 18.47 -0.11 -1.86
N GLY A 201 19.47 0.12 -1.00
CA GLY A 201 20.86 0.42 -1.36
C GLY A 201 21.09 1.86 -1.82
N GLN A 202 22.36 2.26 -1.92
CA GLN A 202 22.75 3.54 -2.55
C GLN A 202 22.72 3.37 -4.06
N LYS A 203 21.80 4.06 -4.76
CA LYS A 203 21.92 4.24 -6.21
C LYS A 203 22.77 5.46 -6.52
N ASP A 204 22.70 6.52 -5.71
CA ASP A 204 23.52 7.71 -5.85
C ASP A 204 24.05 8.25 -4.49
N LYS A 205 25.17 8.97 -4.52
CA LYS A 205 25.85 9.57 -3.35
C LYS A 205 24.98 10.56 -2.54
N TYR A 206 23.83 10.95 -3.09
CA TYR A 206 22.92 11.98 -2.55
C TYR A 206 21.63 11.42 -1.94
N ASP A 207 21.33 10.12 -2.10
CA ASP A 207 20.03 9.54 -1.70
C ASP A 207 19.78 9.63 -0.18
N TRP A 208 20.83 9.52 0.63
CA TRP A 208 20.68 9.63 2.09
C TRP A 208 20.56 11.06 2.58
N THR A 209 21.02 12.07 1.84
CA THR A 209 20.97 13.45 2.31
C THR A 209 19.53 13.93 2.54
N ILE A 210 18.58 13.48 1.72
CA ILE A 210 17.16 13.79 1.90
C ILE A 210 16.58 13.03 3.10
N LEU A 211 16.93 11.75 3.27
CA LEU A 211 16.50 10.98 4.44
C LEU A 211 17.07 11.61 5.72
N ASP A 212 18.35 11.95 5.76
CA ASP A 212 19.01 12.58 6.89
C ASP A 212 18.36 13.93 7.25
N GLN A 213 18.01 14.74 6.23
CA GLN A 213 17.26 16.00 6.43
C GLN A 213 15.87 15.75 7.02
N LEU A 214 15.16 14.73 6.52
CA LEU A 214 13.85 14.35 7.05
C LEU A 214 13.95 13.85 8.50
N LEU A 215 14.96 13.05 8.81
CA LEU A 215 15.21 12.55 10.17
C LEU A 215 15.60 13.68 11.13
N SER A 216 16.42 14.62 10.69
CA SER A 216 16.74 15.83 11.47
C SER A 216 15.48 16.61 11.81
N PHE A 217 14.60 16.83 10.84
CA PHE A 217 13.34 17.55 11.06
C PHE A 217 12.47 16.90 12.15
N PHE A 218 12.36 15.56 12.15
CA PHE A 218 11.59 14.84 13.17
C PHE A 218 12.28 14.77 14.54
N SER A 219 13.60 14.97 14.60
CA SER A 219 14.37 14.95 15.86
C SER A 219 14.40 16.30 16.58
N ASP A 220 14.09 17.39 15.86
CA ASP A 220 14.10 18.77 16.38
C ASP A 220 12.76 19.20 17.03
N SER A 221 11.84 18.26 17.26
CA SER A 221 10.49 18.47 17.84
C SER A 221 10.39 18.00 19.29
#